data_AF-A0A1V4ME36-F1
#
_entry.id   AF-A0A1V4ME36-F1
#
_cell.length_a   1.000
_cell.length_b   1.000
_cell.length_c   1.000
_cell.angle_alpha   90.00
_cell.angle_beta   90.00
_cell.angle_gamma   90.00
#
_symmetry.space_group_name_H-M   'P 1'
#
loop_
_entity.id
_entity.type
_entity.pdbx_description
1 polymer ?
#
loop_
_entity_poly.entity_id
_entity_poly.type
_entity_poly.pdbx_seq_one_letter_code
_entity_poly.pdbx_strand_id
1 'polypeptide(L)' 'MRKKITSVALAVIFSLSMAGVSLAAKCKGKVETVEGEKIVITVDGKCDLKCGQDVEIKTKRRMIEGC' A
#
# COMPACT_ATOMS: atom_id res chain seq x y z
N MET A 1 -13.74 35.76 -13.31
CA MET A 1 -13.88 34.89 -12.11
C MET A 1 -14.12 33.41 -12.44
N ARG A 2 -14.91 33.06 -13.47
CA ARG A 2 -15.19 31.65 -13.85
C ARG A 2 -13.94 30.79 -14.10
N LYS A 3 -12.90 31.34 -14.77
CA LYS A 3 -11.61 30.66 -15.02
C LYS A 3 -10.82 30.29 -13.76
N LYS A 4 -10.97 31.06 -12.67
CA LYS A 4 -10.28 30.80 -11.39
C LYS A 4 -10.96 29.63 -10.65
N ILE A 5 -12.29 29.58 -10.69
CA ILE A 5 -13.09 28.53 -10.04
C ILE A 5 -12.85 27.17 -10.73
N THR A 6 -12.82 27.15 -12.06
CA THR A 6 -12.55 25.92 -12.82
C THR A 6 -11.13 25.38 -12.57
N SER A 7 -10.14 26.27 -12.43
CA SER A 7 -8.76 25.86 -12.12
C SER A 7 -8.62 25.28 -10.71
N VAL A 8 -9.33 25.84 -9.74
CA VAL A 8 -9.34 25.32 -8.35
C VAL A 8 -10.06 23.97 -8.30
N ALA A 9 -11.19 23.81 -8.98
CA ALA A 9 -11.91 22.55 -9.04
C ALA A 9 -11.05 21.43 -9.63
N LEU A 10 -10.31 21.70 -10.72
CA LEU A 10 -9.42 20.72 -11.34
C LEU A 10 -8.27 20.30 -10.40
N ALA A 11 -7.68 21.27 -9.68
CA ALA A 11 -6.62 21.00 -8.73
C ALA A 11 -7.09 20.14 -7.55
N VAL A 12 -8.32 20.37 -7.07
CA VAL A 12 -8.94 19.58 -5.98
C VAL A 12 -9.26 18.15 -6.45
N ILE A 13 -9.78 17.99 -7.67
CA ILE A 13 -10.04 16.66 -8.22
C ILE A 13 -8.71 15.88 -8.37
N PHE A 14 -7.67 16.53 -8.89
CA PHE A 14 -6.37 15.90 -9.08
C PHE A 14 -5.72 15.49 -7.74
N SER A 15 -5.83 16.31 -6.70
CA SER A 15 -5.31 15.96 -5.37
C SER A 15 -6.08 14.82 -4.71
N LEU A 16 -7.41 14.77 -4.87
CA LEU A 16 -8.26 13.68 -4.39
C LEU A 16 -7.98 12.35 -5.12
N SER A 17 -7.74 12.40 -6.43
CA SER A 17 -7.37 11.21 -7.21
C SER A 17 -6.03 10.61 -6.77
N MET A 18 -5.06 11.43 -6.37
CA MET A 18 -3.76 10.95 -5.85
C MET A 18 -3.88 10.39 -4.42
N ALA A 19 -4.83 10.88 -3.62
CA ALA A 19 -5.08 10.36 -2.28
C ALA A 19 -5.69 8.95 -2.30
N GLY A 20 -6.53 8.63 -3.29
CA GLY A 20 -7.15 7.30 -3.42
C GLY A 20 -6.16 6.17 -3.75
N VAL A 21 -5.10 6.45 -4.50
CA VAL A 21 -4.09 5.44 -4.88
C VAL A 21 -3.03 5.19 -3.80
N SER A 22 -2.87 6.11 -2.85
CA SER A 22 -1.88 5.99 -1.77
C SER A 22 -2.43 5.34 -0.49
N LEU A 23 -3.75 5.17 -0.40
CA LEU A 23 -4.46 4.58 0.72
C LEU A 23 -4.93 3.13 0.47
N ALA A 24 -4.28 2.39 -0.43
CA ALA A 24 -4.41 0.93 -0.40
C ALA A 24 -3.96 0.45 0.99
N ALA A 25 -4.90 -0.10 1.78
CA ALA A 25 -4.63 -0.56 3.13
C ALA A 25 -3.47 -1.57 3.08
N LYS A 26 -2.28 -1.13 3.49
CA LYS A 26 -1.11 -2.00 3.53
C LYS A 26 -1.37 -3.04 4.61
N CYS A 27 -1.74 -4.23 4.16
CA CYS A 27 -1.85 -5.42 4.96
C CYS A 27 -0.52 -5.65 5.67
N LYS A 28 -0.55 -5.54 7.00
CA LYS A 28 0.59 -5.89 7.82
C LYS A 28 0.49 -7.38 8.10
N GLY A 29 1.63 -8.04 8.13
CA GLY A 29 1.68 -9.46 8.40
C GLY A 29 3.10 -9.87 8.77
N LYS A 30 3.23 -11.11 9.22
CA LYS A 30 4.52 -11.73 9.53
C LYS A 30 4.74 -12.90 8.59
N VAL A 31 5.98 -13.03 8.13
CA VAL A 31 6.44 -14.26 7.48
C VAL A 31 6.64 -15.29 8.59
N GLU A 32 5.90 -16.39 8.53
CA GLU A 32 6.02 -17.47 9.52
C GLU A 32 7.11 -18.46 9.11
N THR A 33 7.06 -18.92 7.87
CA THR A 33 8.04 -19.86 7.31
C THR A 33 8.39 -19.52 5.87
N VAL A 34 9.64 -19.80 5.51
CA VAL A 34 10.13 -19.76 4.14
C VAL A 34 10.57 -21.17 3.80
N GLU A 35 9.80 -21.85 2.95
CA GLU A 35 10.05 -23.21 2.50
C GLU A 35 10.48 -23.18 1.03
N GLY A 36 11.78 -23.01 0.81
CA GLY A 36 12.35 -22.86 -0.53
C GLY A 36 11.77 -21.63 -1.24
N GLU A 37 10.99 -21.86 -2.30
CA GLU A 37 10.35 -20.82 -3.11
C GLU A 37 8.96 -20.40 -2.59
N LYS A 38 8.46 -21.05 -1.54
CA LYS A 38 7.14 -20.75 -0.96
C LYS A 38 7.30 -19.97 0.34
N ILE A 39 6.49 -18.92 0.48
CA ILE A 39 6.44 -18.08 1.70
C ILE A 39 5.05 -18.22 2.31
N VAL A 40 4.99 -18.60 3.57
CA VAL A 40 3.74 -18.58 4.35
C VAL A 40 3.70 -17.26 5.14
N ILE A 41 2.67 -16.46 4.88
CA ILE A 41 2.49 -15.14 5.48
C ILE A 41 1.18 -15.14 6.26
N THR A 42 1.26 -14.84 7.55
CA THR A 42 0.09 -14.51 8.36
C THR A 42 -0.19 -13.03 8.25
N VAL A 43 -1.40 -12.69 7.80
CA VAL A 43 -1.82 -11.30 7.59
C VAL A 43 -2.70 -10.87 8.75
N ASP A 44 -2.33 -9.75 9.39
CA ASP A 44 -3.06 -9.17 10.50
C ASP A 44 -4.21 -8.31 9.96
N GLY A 45 -5.45 -8.71 10.26
CA GLY A 45 -6.67 -7.95 9.96
C GLY A 45 -7.46 -8.44 8.73
N LYS A 46 -8.44 -7.65 8.30
CA LYS A 46 -9.26 -7.94 7.11
C LYS A 46 -8.52 -7.46 5.87
N CYS A 47 -7.77 -8.37 5.27
CA CYS A 47 -7.09 -8.14 4.02
C CYS A 47 -7.79 -8.91 2.91
N ASP A 48 -8.39 -8.18 1.98
CA ASP A 48 -9.10 -8.75 0.83
C ASP A 48 -8.09 -9.22 -0.23
N LEU A 49 -7.32 -10.26 0.10
CA LEU A 49 -6.43 -10.94 -0.82
C LEU A 49 -7.18 -12.09 -1.50
N LYS A 50 -7.14 -12.13 -2.83
CA LYS A 50 -7.71 -13.22 -3.63
C LYS A 50 -6.60 -14.08 -4.21
N CYS A 51 -6.86 -15.37 -4.37
CA CYS A 51 -5.94 -16.27 -5.07
C CYS A 51 -5.66 -15.75 -6.48
N GLY A 52 -4.38 -15.75 -6.88
CA GLY A 52 -3.95 -15.27 -8.20
C GLY A 52 -3.80 -13.75 -8.33
N GLN A 53 -3.95 -12.97 -7.26
CA GLN A 53 -3.57 -11.56 -7.27
C GLN A 53 -2.07 -11.39 -7.11
N ASP A 54 -1.49 -10.50 -7.92
CA ASP A 54 -0.13 -10.02 -7.72
C ASP A 54 -0.05 -9.16 -6.45
N VAL A 55 0.95 -9.46 -5.61
CA VAL A 55 1.20 -8.76 -4.35
C VAL A 55 2.62 -8.24 -4.29
N GLU A 56 2.78 -7.00 -3.82
CA GLU A 56 4.09 -6.40 -3.57
C GLU A 56 4.46 -6.56 -2.09
N ILE A 57 5.48 -7.38 -1.80
CA ILE A 57 5.95 -7.59 -0.42
C ILE A 57 6.98 -6.51 -0.08
N LYS A 58 6.61 -5.60 0.83
CA LYS A 58 7.53 -4.58 1.37
C LYS A 58 8.08 -5.02 2.72
N THR A 59 9.30 -5.50 2.74
CA THR A 59 10.02 -5.79 3.99
C THR A 59 10.44 -4.49 4.66
N LYS A 60 10.16 -4.34 5.96
CA LYS A 60 10.78 -3.27 6.74
C LYS A 60 12.27 -3.58 6.87
N ARG A 61 13.13 -2.67 6.41
CA ARG A 61 14.56 -2.77 6.71
C ARG A 61 14.71 -2.66 8.23
N ARG A 62 15.35 -3.63 8.87
CA ARG A 62 15.83 -3.43 10.24
C ARG A 62 16.89 -2.35 10.17
N MET A 63 16.62 -1.18 10.72
CA MET A 63 17.69 -0.27 11.14
C MET A 63 18.43 -1.04 12.22
N ILE A 64 19.60 -1.60 11.89
CA ILE A 64 20.55 -2.03 12.90
C ILE A 64 21.08 -0.72 13.48
N GLU A 65 20.49 -0.28 14.60
CA GLU A 65 21.15 0.69 15.46
C GLU A 65 22.34 -0.04 16.13
N GLY A 66 23.56 0.29 15.70
CA GLY A 66 24.78 0.02 16.45
C GLY A 66 25.55 -1.25 16.10
N CYS A 67 26.49 -1.15 15.17
CA CYS A 67 27.94 -1.35 15.39
C CYS A 67 28.68 -0.95 14.11
#